data_AF-A0A6C0KQH2-F1
#
_entry.id   AF-A0A6C0KQH2-F1
#
_cell.length_a   1.000
_cell.length_b   1.000
_cell.length_c   1.000
_cell.angle_alpha   90.00
_cell.angle_beta   90.00
_cell.angle_gamma   90.00
#
_symmetry.space_group_name_H-M   'P 1'
#
loop_
_entity.id
_entity.type
_entity.pdbx_description
1 polymer ?
#
loop_
_entity_poly.entity_id
_entity_poly.type
_entity_poly.pdbx_seq_one_letter_code
_entity_poly.pdbx_strand_id
1 'polypeptide(L)'
;MAFTRFFDDPCRIQKYLEESTTVGNYNMNVPGNGASPTFFNDPYVKIQKWGGNLSSNKTDLESELFKLHRKLNRDSIKENNYVDYLNNNPIYSQNNSNNNNSEITGQSRVSHPAWVYREINNFNQKNDEYYVPNNFNYLHLNPQANICIPFHNNINSRMLQKDYYSLMNNFDREKRITNE
;
A
#
# COMPACT_ATOMS: atom_id res chain seq x y z
N MET A 1 -67.50 7.54 11.78
CA MET A 1 -66.50 8.32 11.04
C MET A 1 -66.32 7.64 9.69
N ALA A 2 -66.90 8.21 8.63
CA ALA A 2 -66.93 7.58 7.31
C ALA A 2 -65.68 7.99 6.49
N PHE A 3 -64.86 7.00 6.12
CA PHE A 3 -63.68 7.12 5.26
C PHE A 3 -64.08 7.43 3.81
N THR A 4 -64.60 8.64 3.56
CA THR A 4 -65.05 9.08 2.23
C THR A 4 -64.10 10.08 1.58
N ARG A 5 -63.00 10.42 2.26
CA ARG A 5 -61.99 11.33 1.71
C ARG A 5 -61.13 10.59 0.71
N PHE A 6 -60.77 11.28 -0.37
CA PHE A 6 -59.91 10.73 -1.42
C PHE A 6 -58.52 10.28 -0.92
N PHE A 7 -58.05 10.82 0.21
CA PHE A 7 -56.82 10.37 0.86
C PHE A 7 -56.94 8.96 1.46
N ASP A 8 -58.13 8.60 1.95
CA ASP A 8 -58.41 7.33 2.62
C ASP A 8 -58.80 6.21 1.63
N ASP A 9 -58.70 6.47 0.32
CA ASP A 9 -58.94 5.47 -0.73
C ASP A 9 -57.88 4.35 -0.64
N PRO A 10 -58.28 3.08 -0.47
CA PRO A 10 -57.35 1.96 -0.33
C PRO A 10 -56.33 1.86 -1.46
N CYS A 11 -56.73 2.16 -2.71
CA CYS A 11 -55.80 2.12 -3.85
C CYS A 11 -54.70 3.18 -3.74
N ARG A 12 -55.01 4.36 -3.21
CA ARG A 12 -54.05 5.46 -3.02
C ARG A 12 -53.09 5.17 -1.88
N ILE A 13 -53.59 4.65 -0.76
CA ILE A 13 -52.76 4.22 0.38
C ILE A 13 -51.78 3.13 -0.07
N GLN A 14 -52.26 2.15 -0.85
CA GLN A 14 -51.42 1.10 -1.40
C GLN A 14 -50.32 1.68 -2.31
N LYS A 15 -50.65 2.65 -3.17
CA LYS A 15 -49.66 3.27 -4.06
C LYS A 15 -48.59 4.04 -3.29
N TYR A 16 -48.99 4.79 -2.27
CA TYR A 16 -48.06 5.52 -1.40
C TYR A 16 -47.12 4.59 -0.62
N LEU A 17 -47.66 3.47 -0.11
CA LEU A 17 -46.86 2.42 0.53
C LEU A 17 -45.90 1.77 -0.48
N GLU A 18 -46.35 1.52 -1.71
CA GLU A 18 -45.50 0.99 -2.77
C GLU A 18 -44.34 1.94 -3.06
N GLU A 19 -44.60 3.23 -3.31
CA GLU A 19 -43.58 4.24 -3.63
C GLU A 19 -42.57 4.46 -2.49
N SER A 20 -43.04 4.46 -1.24
CA SER A 20 -42.16 4.59 -0.08
C SER A 20 -41.29 3.34 0.16
N THR A 21 -41.81 2.14 -0.13
CA THR A 21 -41.08 0.87 0.11
C THR A 21 -40.24 0.42 -1.09
N THR A 22 -40.57 0.83 -2.31
CA THR A 22 -39.92 0.32 -3.55
C THR A 22 -38.42 0.59 -3.57
N VAL A 23 -37.96 1.75 -3.09
CA VAL A 23 -36.52 2.07 -3.05
C VAL A 23 -35.77 1.12 -2.11
N GLY A 24 -36.34 0.81 -0.95
CA GLY A 24 -35.76 -0.15 0.00
C GLY A 24 -35.80 -1.57 -0.55
N ASN A 25 -36.94 -1.98 -1.10
CA ASN A 25 -37.13 -3.30 -1.72
C ASN A 25 -36.18 -3.51 -2.88
N TYR A 26 -35.94 -2.49 -3.71
CA TYR A 26 -34.96 -2.55 -4.79
C TYR A 26 -33.59 -2.91 -4.24
N ASN A 27 -33.09 -2.16 -3.24
CA ASN A 27 -31.77 -2.40 -2.66
C ASN A 27 -31.62 -3.78 -2.01
N MET A 28 -32.69 -4.30 -1.39
CA MET A 28 -32.70 -5.62 -0.73
C MET A 28 -32.83 -6.77 -1.73
N ASN A 29 -33.58 -6.57 -2.82
CA ASN A 29 -33.87 -7.60 -3.82
C ASN A 29 -32.91 -7.57 -5.03
N VAL A 30 -31.95 -6.63 -5.09
CA VAL A 30 -30.93 -6.66 -6.15
C VAL A 30 -30.21 -8.00 -6.06
N PRO A 31 -30.19 -8.81 -7.14
CA PRO A 31 -29.44 -10.05 -7.13
C PRO A 31 -27.97 -9.78 -6.76
N GLY A 32 -27.49 -10.51 -5.76
CA GLY A 32 -26.09 -10.49 -5.36
C GLY A 32 -25.20 -11.26 -6.34
N ASN A 33 -23.93 -11.43 -6.00
CA ASN A 33 -22.94 -12.11 -6.82
C ASN A 33 -23.07 -13.67 -6.81
N GLY A 34 -24.22 -14.21 -6.37
CA GLY A 34 -24.44 -15.63 -6.13
C GLY A 34 -23.86 -16.12 -4.80
N ALA A 35 -24.10 -17.37 -4.40
CA ALA A 35 -23.64 -17.90 -3.11
C ALA A 35 -22.13 -18.18 -3.05
N SER A 36 -21.51 -18.43 -4.21
CA SER A 36 -20.09 -18.77 -4.34
C SER A 36 -19.49 -18.00 -5.52
N PRO A 37 -19.28 -16.68 -5.38
CA PRO A 37 -18.66 -15.87 -6.42
C PRO A 37 -17.23 -16.33 -6.69
N THR A 38 -16.83 -16.35 -7.95
CA THR A 38 -15.46 -16.70 -8.33
C THR A 38 -14.48 -15.58 -7.94
N PHE A 39 -13.31 -15.96 -7.42
CA PHE A 39 -12.22 -15.02 -7.20
C PHE A 39 -11.48 -14.78 -8.53
N PHE A 40 -11.31 -13.51 -8.90
CA PHE A 40 -10.55 -13.11 -10.09
C PHE A 40 -9.20 -12.56 -9.65
N ASN A 41 -8.11 -13.18 -10.11
CA ASN A 41 -6.75 -12.73 -9.83
C ASN A 41 -6.22 -11.73 -10.88
N ASP A 42 -7.05 -10.80 -11.33
CA ASP A 42 -6.68 -9.75 -12.30
C ASP A 42 -6.77 -8.37 -11.62
N PRO A 43 -5.70 -7.57 -11.57
CA PRO A 43 -5.69 -6.26 -10.91
C PRO A 43 -6.62 -5.22 -11.56
N TYR A 44 -6.99 -5.41 -12.83
CA TYR A 44 -7.89 -4.50 -13.55
C TYR A 44 -9.36 -4.82 -13.29
N VAL A 45 -9.67 -6.00 -12.78
CA VAL A 45 -11.01 -6.41 -12.41
C VAL A 45 -11.28 -5.97 -10.97
N LYS A 46 -11.99 -4.85 -10.81
CA LYS A 46 -12.42 -4.35 -9.50
C LYS A 46 -13.77 -4.94 -9.13
N ILE A 47 -13.85 -5.54 -7.95
CA ILE A 47 -15.08 -6.09 -7.41
C ILE A 47 -15.98 -4.92 -6.97
N GLN A 48 -17.20 -4.83 -7.51
CA GLN A 48 -18.16 -3.78 -7.17
C GLN A 48 -18.93 -4.05 -5.86
N LYS A 49 -19.10 -5.33 -5.51
CA LYS A 49 -19.76 -5.79 -4.28
C LYS A 49 -18.79 -6.71 -3.50
N TRP A 50 -19.29 -7.82 -2.98
CA TRP A 50 -18.47 -8.86 -2.35
C TRP A 50 -18.13 -9.95 -3.39
N GLY A 51 -17.00 -10.64 -3.20
CA GLY A 51 -16.52 -11.69 -4.10
C GLY A 51 -15.92 -12.87 -3.34
N GLY A 52 -15.14 -13.70 -4.03
CA GLY A 52 -14.46 -14.86 -3.44
C GLY A 52 -13.37 -14.52 -2.40
N ASN A 53 -13.14 -13.23 -2.15
CA ASN A 53 -12.23 -12.72 -1.12
C ASN A 53 -12.89 -12.61 0.27
N LEU A 54 -14.20 -12.90 0.40
CA LEU A 54 -14.87 -12.92 1.70
C LEU A 54 -14.31 -14.08 2.54
N SER A 55 -13.97 -13.82 3.81
CA SER A 55 -13.60 -14.85 4.80
C SER A 55 -14.83 -15.28 5.61
N SER A 56 -14.85 -16.54 6.06
CA SER A 56 -15.89 -17.05 6.98
C SER A 56 -15.80 -16.38 8.35
N ASN A 57 -14.59 -16.05 8.80
CA ASN A 57 -14.33 -15.42 10.09
C ASN A 57 -13.87 -13.97 9.95
N LYS A 58 -14.76 -13.09 9.47
CA LYS A 58 -14.42 -11.68 9.23
C LYS A 58 -14.07 -10.93 10.52
N THR A 59 -14.79 -11.17 11.61
CA THR A 59 -14.67 -10.36 12.84
C THR A 59 -13.33 -10.60 13.53
N ASP A 60 -12.90 -11.85 13.62
CA ASP A 60 -11.62 -12.18 14.23
C ASP A 60 -10.47 -11.73 13.32
N LEU A 61 -10.63 -11.83 12.00
CA LEU A 61 -9.65 -11.34 11.03
C LEU A 61 -9.48 -9.82 11.13
N GLU A 62 -10.56 -9.05 11.24
CA GLU A 62 -10.48 -7.60 11.49
C GLU A 62 -9.77 -7.29 12.81
N SER A 63 -10.13 -8.00 13.88
CA SER A 63 -9.48 -7.85 15.19
C SER A 63 -7.97 -8.14 15.13
N GLU A 64 -7.57 -9.09 14.30
CA GLU A 64 -6.18 -9.44 14.01
C GLU A 64 -5.45 -8.35 13.22
N LEU A 65 -6.08 -7.78 12.18
CA LEU A 65 -5.53 -6.67 11.41
C LEU A 65 -5.32 -5.41 12.26
N PHE A 66 -6.23 -5.15 13.19
CA PHE A 66 -6.08 -4.11 14.21
C PHE A 66 -5.08 -4.48 15.32
N LYS A 67 -4.51 -5.70 15.27
CA LYS A 67 -3.52 -6.22 16.24
C LYS A 67 -4.01 -6.16 17.68
N LEU A 68 -5.32 -6.33 17.91
CA LEU A 68 -5.93 -6.20 19.24
C LEU A 68 -5.42 -7.24 20.24
N HIS A 69 -4.87 -8.36 19.75
CA HIS A 69 -4.25 -9.39 20.57
C HIS A 69 -2.86 -8.99 21.11
N ARG A 70 -2.21 -7.95 20.56
CA ARG A 70 -0.84 -7.55 20.95
C ARG A 70 -0.84 -6.41 21.93
N LYS A 71 -0.12 -6.59 23.04
CA LYS A 71 0.17 -5.50 23.98
C LYS A 71 1.34 -4.65 23.47
N LEU A 72 1.37 -3.39 23.87
CA LEU A 72 2.50 -2.50 23.61
C LEU A 72 3.77 -3.06 24.29
N ASN A 73 4.89 -3.01 23.58
CA ASN A 73 6.18 -3.54 24.00
C ASN A 73 7.31 -2.62 23.48
N ARG A 74 8.51 -2.73 24.06
CA ARG A 74 9.75 -2.07 23.64
C ARG A 74 10.49 -2.90 22.59
N ASP A 75 9.78 -3.33 21.54
CA ASP A 75 10.31 -4.15 20.44
C ASP A 75 11.02 -5.45 20.88
N SER A 76 10.59 -6.04 22.00
CA SER A 76 11.15 -7.32 22.45
C SER A 76 10.49 -8.48 21.67
N ILE A 77 11.26 -9.09 20.76
CA ILE A 77 10.75 -10.17 19.87
C ILE A 77 10.31 -11.39 20.68
N LYS A 78 10.99 -11.68 21.80
CA LYS A 78 10.70 -12.84 22.66
C LYS A 78 9.31 -12.79 23.29
N GLU A 79 8.83 -11.59 23.62
CA GLU A 79 7.53 -11.41 24.30
C GLU A 79 6.38 -11.19 23.31
N ASN A 80 6.69 -10.84 22.04
CA ASN A 80 5.70 -10.52 21.02
C ASN A 80 6.13 -11.05 19.64
N ASN A 81 6.23 -12.37 19.53
CA ASN A 81 6.50 -13.03 18.26
C ASN A 81 5.19 -13.28 17.49
N TYR A 82 5.04 -12.61 16.36
CA TYR A 82 3.84 -12.73 15.53
C TYR A 82 3.71 -14.11 14.87
N VAL A 83 4.84 -14.78 14.59
CA VAL A 83 4.85 -16.07 13.89
C VAL A 83 4.25 -17.16 14.78
N ASP A 84 4.66 -17.21 16.05
CA ASP A 84 4.18 -18.21 17.01
C ASP A 84 2.68 -18.06 17.26
N TYR A 85 2.20 -16.81 17.33
CA TYR A 85 0.77 -16.53 17.49
C TYR A 85 -0.05 -17.01 16.29
N LEU A 86 0.38 -16.70 15.06
CA LEU A 86 -0.33 -17.11 13.84
C LEU A 86 -0.35 -18.62 13.65
N ASN A 87 0.74 -19.30 13.99
CA ASN A 87 0.81 -20.77 13.94
C ASN A 87 -0.20 -21.42 14.90
N ASN A 88 -0.40 -20.81 16.07
CA ASN A 88 -1.33 -21.32 17.08
C ASN A 88 -2.78 -20.91 16.81
N ASN A 89 -3.01 -19.81 16.08
CA ASN A 89 -4.33 -19.26 15.78
C ASN A 89 -4.49 -18.98 14.28
N PRO A 90 -4.75 -20.00 13.45
CA PRO A 90 -5.07 -19.81 12.04
C PRO A 90 -6.48 -19.19 11.91
N ILE A 91 -6.56 -17.86 11.95
CA ILE A 91 -7.82 -17.11 11.87
C ILE A 91 -8.30 -16.98 10.41
N TYR A 92 -7.37 -16.94 9.46
CA TYR A 92 -7.70 -16.85 8.05
C TYR A 92 -8.23 -18.20 7.53
N SER A 93 -9.50 -18.21 7.16
CA SER A 93 -10.15 -19.32 6.47
C SER A 93 -10.70 -18.80 5.14
N GLN A 94 -10.04 -19.17 4.05
CA GLN A 94 -10.51 -18.82 2.71
C GLN A 94 -11.83 -19.54 2.44
N ASN A 95 -12.86 -18.78 2.06
CA ASN A 95 -14.10 -19.39 1.60
C ASN A 95 -13.83 -20.19 0.33
N ASN A 96 -14.45 -21.38 0.25
CA ASN A 96 -14.29 -22.30 -0.87
C ASN A 96 -14.97 -21.68 -2.11
N SER A 97 -14.20 -20.90 -2.87
CA SER A 97 -14.63 -20.22 -4.08
C SER A 97 -13.74 -20.67 -5.22
N ASN A 98 -14.32 -20.80 -6.41
CA ASN A 98 -13.54 -21.16 -7.59
C ASN A 98 -12.61 -19.99 -7.94
N ASN A 99 -11.31 -20.28 -8.01
CA ASN A 99 -10.31 -19.32 -8.42
C ASN A 99 -10.19 -19.33 -9.95
N ASN A 100 -10.47 -18.18 -10.56
CA ASN A 100 -10.19 -17.97 -11.98
C ASN A 100 -8.79 -17.37 -12.10
N ASN A 101 -7.83 -18.24 -12.41
CA ASN A 101 -6.42 -17.86 -12.57
C ASN A 101 -6.10 -17.27 -13.96
N SER A 102 -7.09 -17.23 -14.86
CA SER A 102 -6.93 -16.61 -16.17
C SER A 102 -6.92 -15.09 -16.04
N GLU A 103 -5.79 -14.47 -16.37
CA GLU A 103 -5.73 -13.03 -16.59
C GLU A 103 -6.53 -12.70 -17.85
N ILE A 104 -7.53 -11.81 -17.73
CA ILE A 104 -8.26 -11.32 -18.90
C ILE A 104 -7.39 -10.29 -19.62
N THR A 105 -6.64 -9.51 -18.85
CA THR A 105 -5.74 -8.47 -19.35
C THR A 105 -4.34 -8.65 -18.76
N GLY A 106 -3.54 -9.48 -19.41
CA GLY A 106 -2.12 -9.61 -19.07
C GLY A 106 -1.36 -8.32 -19.38
N GLN A 107 -0.68 -7.75 -18.38
CA GLN A 107 0.14 -6.55 -18.52
C GLN A 107 1.52 -6.77 -17.91
N SER A 108 2.57 -6.68 -18.73
CA SER A 108 3.95 -6.86 -18.28
C SER A 108 4.35 -5.85 -17.19
N ARG A 109 3.73 -4.68 -17.14
CA ARG A 109 4.02 -3.68 -16.09
C ARG A 109 3.59 -4.14 -14.69
N VAL A 110 2.60 -5.04 -14.60
CA VAL A 110 2.10 -5.58 -13.33
C VAL A 110 2.91 -6.80 -12.93
N SER A 111 3.04 -7.78 -13.83
CA SER A 111 3.75 -9.04 -13.54
C SER A 111 5.27 -8.88 -13.51
N HIS A 112 5.80 -7.97 -14.32
CA HIS A 112 7.22 -7.83 -14.63
C HIS A 112 7.63 -6.35 -14.61
N PRO A 113 7.44 -5.63 -13.47
CA PRO A 113 7.73 -4.21 -13.42
C PRO A 113 9.22 -3.95 -13.69
N ALA A 114 9.51 -2.88 -14.44
CA ALA A 114 10.86 -2.62 -14.96
C ALA A 114 11.96 -2.55 -13.88
N TRP A 115 11.62 -2.23 -12.63
CA TRP A 115 12.58 -2.18 -11.53
C TRP A 115 13.08 -3.56 -11.10
N VAL A 116 12.28 -4.63 -11.29
CA VAL A 116 12.70 -6.02 -10.99
C VAL A 116 13.88 -6.40 -11.88
N TYR A 117 13.83 -6.07 -13.17
CA TYR A 117 14.86 -6.40 -14.16
C TYR A 117 16.03 -5.43 -14.21
N ARG A 118 16.09 -4.45 -13.30
CA ARG A 118 17.14 -3.43 -13.33
C ARG A 118 18.53 -4.05 -13.18
N GLU A 119 18.66 -5.12 -12.38
CA GLU A 119 19.86 -5.94 -12.33
C GLU A 119 19.51 -7.42 -12.26
N ILE A 120 20.29 -8.21 -13.00
CA ILE A 120 20.34 -9.66 -12.90
C ILE A 120 21.42 -10.00 -11.87
N ASN A 121 21.04 -10.76 -10.84
CA ASN A 121 21.96 -11.30 -9.87
C ASN A 121 22.82 -12.40 -10.50
N ASN A 122 23.98 -12.03 -11.03
CA ASN A 122 25.01 -13.01 -11.43
C ASN A 122 25.61 -13.76 -10.21
N PHE A 123 25.40 -13.25 -8.99
CA PHE A 123 25.94 -13.83 -7.75
C PHE A 123 25.06 -14.92 -7.13
N ASN A 124 23.75 -14.95 -7.42
CA ASN A 124 22.83 -15.93 -6.87
C ASN A 124 22.64 -17.08 -7.87
N GLN A 125 23.72 -17.79 -8.15
CA GLN A 125 23.70 -19.00 -8.96
C GLN A 125 23.12 -20.16 -8.12
N LYS A 126 21.79 -20.22 -7.99
CA LYS A 126 21.12 -21.43 -7.53
C LYS A 126 20.58 -22.14 -8.76
N ASN A 127 21.21 -23.26 -9.12
CA ASN A 127 20.75 -24.22 -10.13
C ASN A 127 20.88 -23.75 -11.60
N ASP A 128 22.07 -23.33 -12.03
CA ASP A 128 22.42 -23.03 -13.44
C ASP A 128 21.57 -21.98 -14.20
N GLU A 129 20.57 -21.37 -13.55
CA GLU A 129 19.75 -20.31 -14.12
C GLU A 129 20.47 -18.95 -13.96
N TYR A 130 21.00 -18.44 -15.07
CA TYR A 130 21.88 -17.27 -15.09
C TYR A 130 21.15 -15.91 -14.94
N TYR A 131 19.86 -15.87 -14.54
CA TYR A 131 19.03 -14.68 -14.71
C TYR A 131 18.01 -14.42 -13.58
N VAL A 132 18.44 -14.43 -12.32
CA VAL A 132 17.56 -14.10 -11.19
C VAL A 132 17.54 -12.59 -10.93
N PRO A 133 16.38 -11.91 -10.95
CA PRO A 133 16.29 -10.49 -10.60
C PRO A 133 16.82 -10.17 -9.20
N ASN A 134 17.47 -9.01 -9.01
CA ASN A 134 17.84 -8.53 -7.68
C ASN A 134 16.63 -7.99 -6.91
N ASN A 135 15.85 -8.89 -6.31
CA ASN A 135 14.65 -8.58 -5.52
C ASN A 135 14.97 -8.00 -4.13
N PHE A 136 15.75 -6.91 -4.08
CA PHE A 136 16.21 -6.26 -2.84
C PHE A 136 17.04 -7.15 -1.90
N ASN A 137 17.65 -8.22 -2.40
CA ASN A 137 18.53 -9.08 -1.60
C ASN A 137 19.75 -8.31 -1.08
N TYR A 138 20.23 -7.33 -1.86
CA TYR A 138 21.26 -6.39 -1.45
C TYR A 138 21.01 -5.01 -2.05
N LEU A 139 21.56 -4.00 -1.39
CA LEU A 139 21.48 -2.61 -1.83
C LEU A 139 22.46 -2.37 -2.98
N HIS A 140 21.98 -1.73 -4.05
CA HIS A 140 22.80 -1.43 -5.23
C HIS A 140 23.80 -0.30 -4.97
N LEU A 141 23.48 0.57 -4.00
CA LEU A 141 24.30 1.69 -3.58
C LEU A 141 24.49 1.60 -2.08
N ASN A 142 25.68 1.99 -1.62
CA ASN A 142 25.93 2.10 -0.19
C ASN A 142 24.95 3.15 0.39
N PRO A 143 24.06 2.77 1.32
CA PRO A 143 23.07 3.69 1.91
C PRO A 143 23.75 4.83 2.68
N GLN A 144 25.02 4.67 3.04
CA GLN A 144 25.81 5.67 3.73
C GLN A 144 26.51 6.67 2.81
N ALA A 145 26.57 6.42 1.50
CA ALA A 145 27.36 7.22 0.57
C ALA A 145 26.93 8.70 0.52
N ASN A 146 25.64 8.98 0.73
CA ASN A 146 25.06 10.32 0.61
C ASN A 146 24.40 10.81 1.91
N ILE A 147 24.85 10.33 3.07
CA ILE A 147 24.31 10.79 4.38
C ILE A 147 24.64 12.27 4.61
N CYS A 148 25.82 12.69 4.18
CA CYS A 148 26.29 14.06 4.36
C CYS A 148 25.97 14.89 3.12
N ILE A 149 25.55 16.13 3.34
CA ILE A 149 25.42 17.12 2.26
C ILE A 149 26.84 17.33 1.69
N PRO A 150 27.07 17.21 0.37
CA PRO A 150 28.40 17.23 -0.21
C PRO A 150 29.04 18.63 -0.25
N PHE A 151 28.32 19.64 0.19
CA PHE A 151 28.77 21.02 0.27
C PHE A 151 28.45 21.59 1.65
N HIS A 152 29.22 22.60 2.06
CA HIS A 152 28.98 23.27 3.32
C HIS A 152 27.67 24.07 3.25
N ASN A 153 26.76 23.82 4.20
CA ASN A 153 25.53 24.58 4.36
C ASN A 153 25.67 25.60 5.52
N ASN A 154 24.78 26.60 5.56
CA ASN A 154 24.71 27.62 6.61
C ASN A 154 25.98 28.47 6.81
N ILE A 155 26.85 28.55 5.81
CA ILE A 155 27.97 29.50 5.82
C ILE A 155 27.49 30.88 5.36
N ASN A 156 27.85 31.92 6.11
CA ASN A 156 27.57 33.30 5.73
C ASN A 156 28.51 33.73 4.59
N SER A 157 27.98 33.78 3.37
CA SER A 157 28.72 34.17 2.16
C SER A 157 29.38 35.54 2.27
N ARG A 158 28.76 36.50 2.98
CA ARG A 158 29.31 37.84 3.19
C ARG A 158 30.58 37.83 4.04
N MET A 159 30.61 37.04 5.11
CA MET A 159 31.81 36.90 5.95
C MET A 159 32.92 36.19 5.17
N LEU A 160 32.58 35.11 4.47
CA LEU A 160 33.51 34.36 3.64
C LEU A 160 34.17 35.26 2.58
N GLN A 161 33.39 36.10 1.88
CA GLN A 161 33.92 37.06 0.90
C GLN A 161 34.88 38.09 1.52
N LYS A 162 34.55 38.58 2.72
CA LYS A 162 35.36 39.57 3.44
C LYS A 162 36.71 38.97 3.86
N ASP A 163 36.70 37.74 4.35
CA ASP A 163 37.91 37.03 4.78
C ASP A 163 38.80 36.73 3.56
N TYR A 164 38.22 36.29 2.44
CA TYR A 164 38.95 36.11 1.18
C TYR A 164 39.59 37.40 0.68
N TYR A 165 38.88 38.53 0.73
CA TYR A 165 39.43 39.83 0.32
C TYR A 165 40.62 40.27 1.18
N SER A 166 40.52 40.06 2.50
CA SER A 166 41.62 40.36 3.44
C SER A 166 42.85 39.50 3.17
N LEU A 167 42.65 38.18 3.00
CA LEU A 167 43.72 37.24 2.68
C LEU A 167 44.43 37.60 1.36
N MET A 168 43.69 37.85 0.27
CA MET A 168 44.28 38.21 -1.02
C MET A 168 45.10 39.51 -0.95
N ASN A 169 44.58 40.54 -0.29
CA ASN A 169 45.32 41.80 -0.12
C ASN A 169 46.58 41.66 0.75
N ASN A 170 46.59 40.72 1.69
CA ASN A 170 47.78 40.44 2.51
C ASN A 170 48.82 39.67 1.71
N PHE A 171 48.40 38.64 0.97
CA PHE A 171 49.27 37.90 0.04
C PHE A 171 49.90 38.83 -1.01
N ASP A 172 49.14 39.76 -1.58
CA ASP A 172 49.65 40.72 -2.56
C ASP A 172 50.65 41.70 -1.95
N ARG A 173 50.48 42.07 -0.67
CA ARG A 173 51.45 42.90 0.07
C ARG A 173 52.74 42.13 0.37
N GLU A 174 52.65 40.89 0.83
CA GLU A 174 53.82 40.04 1.09
C GLU A 174 54.62 39.78 -0.19
N LYS A 175 53.95 39.49 -1.32
CA LYS A 175 54.60 39.34 -2.62
C LYS A 175 55.34 40.58 -3.09
N ARG A 176 54.86 41.79 -2.74
CA ARG A 176 55.54 43.04 -3.07
C ARG A 176 56.79 43.26 -2.21
N ILE A 177 56.74 42.85 -0.94
CA ILE A 177 57.86 42.96 0.00
C ILE A 177 58.99 41.95 -0.33
N THR A 178 58.66 40.76 -0.87
CA THR A 178 59.67 39.73 -1.21
C THR A 178 60.30 39.89 -2.59
N ASN A 179 59.78 40.79 -3.44
CA ASN A 179 60.22 41.00 -4.82
C ASN A 179 61.01 42.32 -5.00
N GLU A 180 61.37 43.00 -3.91
CA GLU A 180 62.38 44.07 -3.84
C GLU A 180 63.68 43.52 -3.25
#